data_AF-A0A0L0WE77-F1
#
_entry.id   AF-A0A0L0WE77-F1
#
_cell.length_a   1.000
_cell.length_b   1.000
_cell.length_c   1.000
_cell.angle_alpha   90.00
_cell.angle_beta   90.00
_cell.angle_gamma   90.00
#
_symmetry.space_group_name_H-M   'P 1'
#
loop_
_entity.id
_entity.type
_entity.pdbx_description
1 polymer ?
#
loop_
_entity_poly.entity_id
_entity_poly.type
_entity_poly.pdbx_seq_one_letter_code
_entity_poly.pdbx_strand_id
1 'polypeptide(L)' 'MDIQTLRYIFDAYFFVFVILAGVYGLIVDGRWLKLKGEERVWKIVKVLDILCIVVGVVAFIGVRIF' A
#
# COMPACT_ATOMS: atom_id res chain seq x y z
N MET A 1 4.80 -22.66 18.20
CA MET A 1 4.64 -21.88 16.96
C MET A 1 6.03 -21.44 16.56
N ASP A 2 6.53 -21.90 15.41
CA ASP A 2 7.90 -21.64 14.99
C ASP A 2 8.12 -20.19 14.57
N ILE A 3 9.36 -19.71 14.75
CA ILE A 3 9.77 -18.33 14.43
C ILE A 3 9.53 -17.99 12.96
N GLN A 4 9.63 -18.98 12.06
CA GLN A 4 9.33 -18.82 10.64
C GLN A 4 7.84 -18.58 10.40
N THR A 5 6.95 -19.32 11.08
CA THR A 5 5.50 -19.13 10.97
C THR A 5 5.08 -17.74 11.47
N LEU A 6 5.71 -17.26 12.54
CA LEU A 6 5.45 -15.91 13.07
C LEU A 6 5.85 -14.81 12.06
N ARG A 7 7.01 -14.98 11.40
CA ARG A 7 7.47 -14.08 10.32
C ARG A 7 6.47 -14.01 9.16
N TYR A 8 6.03 -15.16 8.65
CA TYR A 8 5.06 -15.18 7.54
C TYR A 8 3.74 -14.50 7.87
N ILE A 9 3.27 -14.62 9.11
CA ILE A 9 2.06 -13.96 9.57
C ILE A 9 2.29 -12.45 9.65
N PHE A 10 3.39 -12.00 10.24
CA PHE A 10 3.74 -10.58 10.28
C PHE A 10 3.85 -9.96 8.89
N ASP A 11 4.52 -10.64 7.95
CA ASP A 11 4.66 -10.16 6.57
C ASP A 11 3.32 -10.10 5.84
N ALA A 12 2.43 -11.08 6.07
CA ALA A 12 1.08 -11.06 5.52
C ALA A 12 0.23 -9.92 6.10
N TYR A 13 0.28 -9.68 7.40
CA TYR A 13 -0.41 -8.55 8.04
C TYR A 13 0.12 -7.21 7.56
N PHE A 14 1.45 -7.08 7.44
CA PHE A 14 2.08 -5.87 6.91
C PHE A 14 1.64 -5.61 5.46
N PHE A 15 1.58 -6.64 4.63
CA PHE A 15 1.11 -6.53 3.26
C PHE A 15 -0.35 -6.05 3.16
N VAL A 16 -1.25 -6.64 3.96
CA VAL A 16 -2.65 -6.22 4.04
C VAL A 16 -2.75 -4.77 4.54
N PHE A 17 -1.93 -4.38 5.51
CA PHE A 17 -1.86 -3.01 6.01
C PHE A 17 -1.42 -2.02 4.93
N VAL A 18 -0.40 -2.34 4.13
CA VAL A 18 0.07 -1.49 3.02
C VAL A 18 -1.03 -1.30 1.97
N ILE A 19 -1.76 -2.36 1.61
CA ILE A 19 -2.90 -2.25 0.67
C ILE A 19 -3.99 -1.37 1.25
N LEU A 20 -4.39 -1.61 2.51
CA LEU A 20 -5.44 -0.82 3.16
C LEU A 20 -5.05 0.65 3.29
N ALA A 21 -3.81 0.95 3.67
CA ALA A 21 -3.30 2.31 3.76
C ALA A 21 -3.27 3.01 2.40
N GLY A 22 -2.78 2.34 1.34
CA GLY A 22 -2.77 2.89 -0.01
C GLY A 22 -4.17 3.11 -0.59
N VAL A 23 -5.11 2.19 -0.36
CA VAL A 23 -6.51 2.36 -0.77
C VAL A 23 -7.19 3.47 0.02
N TYR A 24 -6.93 3.56 1.32
CA TYR A 24 -7.46 4.62 2.16
C TYR A 24 -6.95 6.00 1.72
N GLY A 25 -5.66 6.16 1.46
CA GLY A 25 -5.07 7.39 0.88
C GLY A 25 -5.74 7.76 -0.44
N LEU A 26 -5.90 6.78 -1.35
CA LEU A 26 -6.54 7.02 -2.63
C LEU A 26 -7.99 7.54 -2.52
N ILE A 27 -8.76 7.01 -1.57
CA ILE A 27 -10.17 7.37 -1.35
C ILE A 27 -10.28 8.68 -0.58
N VAL A 28 -9.55 8.84 0.52
CA VAL A 28 -9.71 9.97 1.44
C VAL A 28 -8.96 11.19 0.93
N ASP A 29 -7.66 11.07 0.65
CA ASP A 29 -6.86 12.18 0.14
C ASP A 29 -7.29 12.55 -1.27
N GLY A 30 -7.65 11.55 -2.08
CA GLY A 30 -8.17 11.79 -3.42
C GLY A 30 -9.45 12.62 -3.44
N ARG A 31 -10.35 12.39 -2.48
CA ARG A 31 -11.60 13.15 -2.36
C ARG A 31 -11.35 14.57 -1.84
N TRP A 32 -10.45 14.72 -0.87
CA TRP A 32 -10.05 16.01 -0.32
C TRP A 32 -9.34 16.91 -1.34
N LEU A 33 -8.41 16.37 -2.12
CA LEU A 33 -7.67 17.11 -3.15
C LEU A 33 -8.57 17.54 -4.31
N LYS A 34 -9.55 16.69 -4.68
CA LYS A 34 -10.54 17.03 -5.69
C LYS A 34 -11.45 18.19 -5.25
N LEU A 35 -11.80 18.28 -3.97
CA LEU A 35 -12.57 19.39 -3.41
C LEU A 35 -11.79 20.71 -3.38
N LYS A 36 -10.45 20.65 -3.21
CA LYS A 36 -9.58 21.83 -3.26
C LYS A 36 -9.24 22.32 -4.67
N GLY A 37 -9.65 21.59 -5.72
CA GLY A 37 -9.33 21.93 -7.11
C GLY A 37 -7.86 21.66 -7.49
N GLU A 38 -7.12 20.90 -6.67
CA GLU A 38 -5.70 20.61 -6.89
C GLU A 38 -5.50 19.33 -7.71
N GLU A 39 -5.97 19.33 -8.96
CA GLU A 39 -5.93 18.14 -9.84
C GLU A 39 -4.52 17.62 -10.13
N ARG A 40 -3.50 18.48 -10.13
CA ARG A 40 -2.09 18.07 -10.27
C ARG A 40 -1.62 17.22 -9.10
N VAL A 41 -1.95 17.64 -7.87
CA VAL A 41 -1.55 16.93 -6.65
C VAL A 41 -2.28 15.60 -6.56
N TRP A 42 -3.55 15.56 -6.95
CA TRP A 42 -4.31 14.32 -7.04
C TRP A 42 -3.65 13.28 -7.95
N LYS A 43 -3.17 13.69 -9.15
CA LYS A 43 -2.44 12.78 -10.05
C LYS A 43 -1.17 12.22 -9.41
N ILE A 44 -0.41 13.05 -8.68
CA ILE A 44 0.83 12.62 -8.03
C ILE A 44 0.54 11.63 -6.90
N VAL A 45 -0.40 11.95 -6.00
CA VAL A 45 -0.80 11.07 -4.88
C VAL A 45 -1.30 9.73 -5.40
N LYS A 46 -2.14 9.74 -6.43
CA LYS A 46 -2.64 8.51 -7.06
C LYS A 46 -1.52 7.62 -7.59
N VAL A 47 -0.50 8.21 -8.22
CA VAL A 47 0.67 7.47 -8.72
C VAL A 47 1.51 6.93 -7.55
N LEU A 48 1.70 7.72 -6.51
CA LEU A 48 2.46 7.33 -5.31
C LEU A 48 1.81 6.14 -4.59
N ASP A 49 0.49 6.18 -4.37
CA ASP A 49 -0.27 5.11 -3.73
C ASP A 49 -0.22 3.80 -4.54
N ILE A 50 -0.37 3.89 -5.87
CA ILE A 50 -0.24 2.72 -6.76
C ILE A 50 1.17 2.15 -6.65
N LEU A 51 2.21 3.00 -6.65
CA LEU A 51 3.60 2.57 -6.52
C LEU A 51 3.83 1.85 -5.17
N CYS A 52 3.24 2.37 -4.10
CA CYS A 52 3.31 1.78 -2.76
C CYS A 52 2.71 0.36 -2.74
N ILE A 53 1.54 0.19 -3.36
CA ILE A 53 0.90 -1.13 -3.50
C ILE A 53 1.77 -2.08 -4.32
N VAL A 54 2.31 -1.64 -5.45
CA VAL A 54 3.16 -2.47 -6.33
C VAL A 54 4.43 -2.92 -5.58
N VAL A 55 5.11 -2.02 -4.89
CA VAL A 55 6.30 -2.36 -4.09
C VAL A 55 5.95 -3.34 -2.98
N GLY A 56 4.83 -3.13 -2.28
CA GLY A 56 4.33 -4.07 -1.28
C GLY A 56 4.10 -5.47 -1.83
N VAL A 57 3.50 -5.59 -3.03
CA VAL A 57 3.26 -6.87 -3.71
C VAL A 57 4.57 -7.55 -4.07
N VAL A 58 5.52 -6.82 -4.66
CA VAL A 58 6.83 -7.36 -5.05
C VAL A 58 7.60 -7.84 -3.83
N ALA A 59 7.62 -7.06 -2.75
CA ALA A 59 8.27 -7.44 -1.50
C ALA A 59 7.65 -8.72 -0.90
N PHE A 60 6.32 -8.80 -0.88
CA PHE A 60 5.61 -9.98 -0.37
C PHE A 60 5.91 -11.24 -1.20
N ILE A 61 5.95 -11.13 -2.53
CA ILE A 61 6.32 -12.23 -3.42
C ILE A 61 7.79 -12.62 -3.23
N GLY A 62 8.70 -11.65 -3.13
CA GLY A 62 10.14 -11.88 -2.93
C GLY A 62 10.43 -12.67 -1.65
N VAL A 63 9.76 -12.32 -0.55
CA VAL A 63 9.86 -13.03 0.75
C VAL A 63 9.24 -14.43 0.73
N ARG A 64 8.39 -14.74 -0.26
CA ARG A 64 7.79 -16.07 -0.44
C ARG A 64 8.57 -16.98 -1.38
N ILE A 65 9.35 -16.40 -2.30
CA ILE A 65 10.15 -17.15 -3.28
C ILE A 65 11.55 -17.50 -2.72
N PHE A 66 12.13 -16.64 -1.88
CA PHE A 66 13.42 -16.85 -1.21
C PHE A 66 13.24 -17.30 0.24
#